data_AF-A0AAU4PNR9-F1
#
_entry.id   AF-A0AAU4PNR9-F1
#
_cell.length_a   1.000
_cell.length_b   1.000
_cell.length_c   1.000
_cell.angle_alpha   90.00
_cell.angle_beta   90.00
_cell.angle_gamma   90.00
#
_symmetry.space_group_name_H-M   'P 1'
#
loop_
_entity.id
_entity.type
_entity.pdbx_description
1 polymer ?
#
loop_
_entity_poly.entity_id
_entity_poly.type
_entity_poly.pdbx_seq_one_letter_code
_entity_poly.pdbx_strand_id
1 'polypeptide(L)'
;MGYSTMAPDVWDASLESDPDSMLSTDQCIVRHEHYFIKGLIEIPVAGSREPFSWGVWVSLSRENFGRALDVWETPGRESEKPYFGWLTTELGLYSPRTTNLRTNAHTREIGRRPLIELEPTDHPLAVEQRNGITFDRVREIAEAVQHAGDNG
;
A
#
# COMPACT_ATOMS: atom_id res chain seq x y z
N MET A 1 -6.30 12.33 -5.98
CA MET A 1 -5.85 11.71 -7.26
C MET A 1 -5.06 10.45 -6.92
N GLY A 2 -5.21 9.32 -7.62
CA GLY A 2 -4.44 8.13 -7.27
C GLY A 2 -4.69 6.90 -8.12
N TYR A 3 -3.82 5.91 -7.96
CA TYR A 3 -3.88 4.60 -8.60
C TYR A 3 -3.83 3.50 -7.54
N SER A 4 -4.41 2.33 -7.82
CA SER A 4 -4.43 1.23 -6.86
C SER A 4 -4.26 -0.10 -7.58
N THR A 5 -3.47 -1.00 -6.99
CA THR A 5 -3.47 -2.41 -7.40
C THR A 5 -4.65 -3.15 -6.78
N MET A 6 -5.16 -4.18 -7.47
CA MET A 6 -6.30 -4.96 -7.01
C MET A 6 -5.92 -6.06 -6.03
N ALA A 7 -4.73 -6.63 -6.17
CA ALA A 7 -4.19 -7.69 -5.32
C ALA A 7 -2.69 -7.45 -5.04
N PRO A 8 -2.10 -8.08 -4.02
CA PRO A 8 -0.65 -8.13 -3.86
C PRO A 8 0.01 -8.85 -5.04
N ASP A 9 1.28 -8.53 -5.33
CA ASP A 9 2.01 -9.14 -6.46
C ASP A 9 2.17 -10.67 -6.33
N VAL A 10 2.02 -11.21 -5.12
CA VAL A 10 2.09 -12.65 -4.84
C VAL A 10 0.78 -13.40 -5.10
N TRP A 11 -0.33 -12.68 -5.34
CA TRP A 11 -1.61 -13.31 -5.58
C TRP A 11 -1.70 -13.82 -7.01
N ASP A 12 -2.06 -15.10 -7.15
CA ASP A 12 -2.34 -15.76 -8.41
C ASP A 12 -3.78 -16.26 -8.43
N ALA A 13 -4.44 -16.25 -9.60
CA ALA A 13 -5.85 -16.63 -9.72
C ALA A 13 -6.13 -18.09 -9.27
N SER A 14 -5.13 -18.99 -9.31
CA SER A 14 -5.28 -20.34 -8.78
C SER A 14 -5.56 -20.38 -7.28
N LEU A 15 -5.13 -19.36 -6.53
CA LEU A 15 -5.36 -19.24 -5.09
C LEU A 15 -6.82 -18.93 -4.74
N GLU A 16 -7.65 -18.50 -5.69
CA GLU A 16 -9.09 -18.27 -5.43
C GLU A 16 -9.82 -19.55 -5.03
N SER A 17 -9.33 -20.71 -5.49
CA SER A 17 -9.88 -22.02 -5.18
C SER A 17 -9.24 -22.70 -3.96
N ASP A 18 -8.19 -22.08 -3.39
CA ASP A 18 -7.47 -22.59 -2.23
C ASP A 18 -8.22 -22.21 -0.94
N PRO A 19 -8.63 -23.20 -0.11
CA PRO A 19 -9.46 -22.94 1.06
C PRO A 19 -8.74 -22.20 2.19
N ASP A 20 -7.40 -22.14 2.15
CA ASP A 20 -6.55 -21.45 3.13
C ASP A 20 -6.13 -20.05 2.62
N SER A 21 -6.64 -19.64 1.46
CA SER A 21 -6.34 -18.35 0.84
C SER A 21 -7.61 -17.51 0.72
N MET A 22 -7.45 -16.20 0.81
CA MET A 22 -8.54 -15.24 0.73
C MET A 22 -8.02 -13.93 0.15
N LEU A 23 -8.77 -13.34 -0.76
CA LEU A 23 -8.55 -11.96 -1.22
C LEU A 23 -9.86 -11.19 -1.06
N SER A 24 -9.78 -10.06 -0.36
CA SER A 24 -10.86 -9.08 -0.24
C SER A 24 -10.39 -7.72 -0.77
N THR A 25 -11.23 -6.68 -0.64
CA THR A 25 -10.89 -5.33 -1.05
C THR A 25 -9.73 -4.72 -0.28
N ASP A 26 -9.50 -5.18 0.96
CA ASP A 26 -8.54 -4.56 1.88
C ASP A 26 -7.63 -5.57 2.61
N GLN A 27 -7.89 -6.87 2.48
CA GLN A 27 -7.15 -7.93 3.16
C GLN A 27 -6.83 -9.07 2.18
N CYS A 28 -5.67 -9.67 2.35
CA CYS A 28 -5.28 -10.85 1.60
C CYS A 28 -4.56 -11.83 2.54
N ILE A 29 -4.90 -13.10 2.43
CA ILE A 29 -4.26 -14.21 3.12
C ILE A 29 -3.89 -15.22 2.03
N VAL A 30 -2.64 -15.67 2.03
CA VAL A 30 -2.18 -16.74 1.13
C VAL A 30 -1.81 -17.95 1.97
N ARG A 31 -2.54 -19.04 1.78
CA ARG A 31 -2.33 -20.36 2.41
C ARG A 31 -2.18 -20.33 3.93
N HIS A 32 -2.87 -19.42 4.62
CA HIS A 32 -2.71 -19.15 6.05
C HIS A 32 -1.26 -18.87 6.51
N GLU A 33 -0.35 -18.57 5.60
CA GLU A 33 1.08 -18.37 5.87
C GLU A 33 1.50 -16.91 5.68
N HIS A 34 0.94 -16.25 4.67
CA HIS A 34 1.26 -14.86 4.36
C HIS A 34 0.03 -13.96 4.47
N TYR A 35 0.23 -12.78 5.06
CA TYR A 35 -0.84 -11.88 5.46
C TYR A 35 -0.56 -10.48 4.94
N PHE A 36 -1.54 -9.89 4.28
CA PHE A 36 -1.40 -8.60 3.64
C PHE A 36 -2.60 -7.71 3.92
N ILE A 37 -2.34 -6.42 4.08
CA ILE A 37 -3.38 -5.40 4.14
C ILE A 37 -3.17 -4.37 3.04
N LYS A 38 -4.27 -3.84 2.54
CA LYS A 38 -4.26 -2.73 1.59
C LYS A 38 -4.22 -1.41 2.34
N GLY A 39 -3.33 -0.53 1.90
CA GLY A 39 -3.19 0.81 2.46
C GLY A 39 -2.90 1.84 1.38
N LEU A 40 -2.71 3.08 1.82
CA LEU A 40 -2.41 4.21 0.95
C LEU A 40 -1.04 4.79 1.29
N ILE A 41 -0.16 4.88 0.31
CA ILE A 41 0.97 5.80 0.36
C ILE A 41 0.44 7.15 -0.14
N GLU A 42 0.34 8.13 0.75
CA GLU A 42 -0.10 9.49 0.43
C GLU A 42 1.12 10.40 0.22
N ILE A 43 1.20 11.05 -0.95
CA ILE A 43 2.30 11.94 -1.35
C ILE A 43 1.73 13.36 -1.45
N PRO A 44 2.24 14.35 -0.67
CA PRO A 44 1.80 15.74 -0.78
C PRO A 44 2.02 16.31 -2.18
N VAL A 45 1.07 17.09 -2.69
CA VAL A 45 1.21 17.77 -3.99
C VAL A 45 1.31 19.27 -3.78
N ALA A 46 2.38 19.89 -4.27
CA ALA A 46 2.63 21.32 -4.13
C ALA A 46 1.47 22.15 -4.73
N GLY A 47 0.89 23.05 -3.93
CA GLY A 47 -0.25 23.88 -4.34
C GLY A 47 -1.61 23.17 -4.30
N SER A 48 -1.68 21.92 -3.83
CA SER A 48 -2.91 21.16 -3.64
C SER A 48 -3.21 20.94 -2.15
N ARG A 49 -4.49 20.86 -1.78
CA ARG A 49 -4.92 20.36 -0.46
C ARG A 49 -5.08 18.85 -0.43
N GLU A 50 -5.23 18.23 -1.60
CA GLU A 50 -5.36 16.79 -1.73
C GLU A 50 -4.02 16.17 -2.12
N PRO A 51 -3.58 15.09 -1.44
CA PRO A 51 -2.39 14.36 -1.84
C PRO A 51 -2.66 13.53 -3.11
N PHE A 52 -1.58 13.14 -3.75
CA PHE A 52 -1.58 12.00 -4.66
C PHE A 52 -1.50 10.70 -3.83
N SER A 53 -2.17 9.62 -4.25
CA SER A 53 -2.21 8.38 -3.47
C SER A 53 -1.92 7.13 -4.30
N TRP A 54 -1.04 6.28 -3.80
CA TRP A 54 -0.88 4.90 -4.27
C TRP A 54 -1.62 3.94 -3.33
N GLY A 55 -2.58 3.19 -3.87
CA GLY A 55 -3.19 2.04 -3.22
C GLY A 55 -2.30 0.82 -3.38
N VAL A 56 -1.66 0.41 -2.28
CA VAL A 56 -0.64 -0.62 -2.26
C VAL A 56 -0.96 -1.70 -1.24
N TRP A 57 -0.34 -2.86 -1.40
CA TRP A 57 -0.36 -3.95 -0.44
C TRP A 57 0.93 -4.00 0.35
N VAL A 58 0.81 -4.23 1.66
CA VAL A 58 1.95 -4.47 2.55
C VAL A 58 1.77 -5.80 3.26
N SER A 59 2.85 -6.56 3.39
CA SER A 59 2.86 -7.78 4.20
C SER A 59 3.04 -7.43 5.67
N LEU A 60 2.31 -8.14 6.53
CA LEU A 60 2.42 -8.05 7.98
C LEU A 60 2.79 -9.41 8.55
N SER A 61 3.37 -9.40 9.75
CA SER A 61 3.43 -10.62 10.56
C SER A 61 2.02 -11.09 10.90
N ARG A 62 1.86 -12.40 11.18
CA ARG A 62 0.57 -12.96 11.63
C ARG A 62 0.02 -12.23 12.86
N GLU A 63 0.89 -11.86 13.80
CA GLU A 63 0.53 -11.13 15.01
C GLU A 63 0.00 -9.71 14.69
N ASN A 64 0.74 -8.94 13.88
CA ASN A 64 0.32 -7.60 13.48
C ASN A 64 -0.96 -7.64 12.66
N PHE A 65 -1.09 -8.60 11.74
CA PHE A 65 -2.29 -8.79 10.94
C PHE A 65 -3.49 -9.12 11.83
N GLY A 66 -3.36 -10.11 12.73
CA GLY A 66 -4.41 -10.47 13.68
C GLY A 66 -4.84 -9.27 14.52
N ARG A 67 -3.87 -8.52 15.07
CA ARG A 67 -4.17 -7.31 15.84
C ARG A 67 -4.90 -6.25 15.01
N ALA A 68 -4.47 -6.01 13.77
CA ALA A 68 -5.13 -5.07 12.87
C ALA A 68 -6.57 -5.46 12.54
N LEU A 69 -6.88 -6.76 12.49
CA LEU A 69 -8.24 -7.29 12.32
C LEU A 69 -9.08 -7.13 13.58
N ASP A 70 -8.52 -7.45 14.74
CA ASP A 70 -9.22 -7.35 16.03
C ASP A 70 -9.75 -5.94 16.28
N VAL A 71 -8.99 -4.92 15.87
CA VAL A 71 -9.37 -3.51 16.03
C VAL A 71 -10.04 -2.90 14.80
N TRP A 72 -10.33 -3.66 13.75
CA TRP A 72 -10.74 -3.12 12.45
C TRP A 72 -11.98 -2.22 12.52
N GLU A 73 -13.02 -2.67 13.24
CA GLU A 73 -14.27 -1.91 13.45
C GLU A 73 -14.31 -1.24 14.84
N THR A 74 -13.16 -1.10 15.51
CA THR A 74 -13.07 -0.52 16.85
C THR A 74 -12.83 0.99 16.77
N PRO A 75 -13.69 1.83 17.36
CA PRO A 75 -13.45 3.27 17.45
C PRO A 75 -12.15 3.57 18.22
N GLY A 76 -11.35 4.52 17.73
CA GLY A 76 -10.05 4.82 18.32
C GLY A 76 -8.90 3.98 17.78
N ARG A 77 -9.13 3.08 16.79
CA ARG A 77 -8.08 2.26 16.16
C ARG A 77 -6.94 3.10 15.59
N GLU A 78 -7.15 4.36 15.24
CA GLU A 78 -6.13 5.31 14.80
C GLU A 78 -5.08 5.64 15.87
N SER A 79 -5.33 5.29 17.14
CA SER A 79 -4.37 5.42 18.24
C SER A 79 -3.47 4.19 18.43
N GLU A 80 -3.68 3.11 17.66
CA GLU A 80 -2.81 1.93 17.70
C GLU A 80 -1.38 2.29 17.31
N LYS A 81 -0.42 1.53 17.83
CA LYS A 81 0.95 1.62 17.33
C LYS A 81 1.00 1.17 15.87
N PRO A 82 1.85 1.80 15.04
CA PRO A 82 1.98 1.39 13.65
C PRO A 82 2.49 -0.04 13.54
N TYR A 83 1.98 -0.79 12.56
CA TYR A 83 2.42 -2.15 12.30
C TYR A 83 3.56 -2.15 11.30
N PHE A 84 4.71 -2.66 11.70
CA PHE A 84 5.81 -2.89 10.76
C PHE A 84 5.41 -3.92 9.69
N GLY A 85 5.80 -3.64 8.45
CA GLY A 85 5.57 -4.51 7.30
C GLY A 85 6.51 -4.23 6.13
N TRP A 86 6.31 -4.97 5.03
CA TRP A 86 7.06 -4.81 3.80
C TRP A 86 6.15 -4.50 2.63
N LEU A 87 6.53 -3.53 1.79
CA LEU A 87 5.79 -3.21 0.57
C LEU A 87 5.83 -4.41 -0.40
N THR A 88 4.67 -4.83 -0.89
CA THR A 88 4.52 -5.98 -1.81
C THR A 88 3.80 -5.60 -3.11
N THR A 89 3.82 -4.32 -3.43
CA THR A 89 3.30 -3.78 -4.69
C THR A 89 4.43 -3.11 -5.43
N GLU A 90 4.72 -3.60 -6.63
CA GLU A 90 5.69 -2.99 -7.51
C GLU A 90 5.09 -1.79 -8.26
N LEU A 91 5.70 -0.61 -8.09
CA LEU A 91 5.38 0.61 -8.81
C LEU A 91 6.48 0.88 -9.84
N GLY A 92 6.33 0.29 -11.02
CA GLY A 92 7.40 0.20 -12.03
C GLY A 92 7.99 1.51 -12.57
N LEU A 93 7.39 2.67 -12.26
CA LEU A 93 7.98 3.98 -12.57
C LEU A 93 9.14 4.37 -11.62
N TYR A 94 9.30 3.66 -10.50
CA TYR A 94 10.36 3.88 -9.53
C TYR A 94 11.49 2.88 -9.73
N SER A 95 12.72 3.36 -9.55
CA SER A 95 13.92 2.53 -9.55
C SER A 95 14.81 2.98 -8.38
N PRO A 96 15.37 2.05 -7.57
CA PRO A 96 15.24 0.59 -7.66
C PRO A 96 13.82 0.07 -7.36
N ARG A 97 13.61 -1.26 -7.41
CA ARG A 97 12.29 -1.87 -7.18
C ARG A 97 11.69 -1.45 -5.85
N THR A 98 10.39 -1.23 -5.83
CA THR A 98 9.63 -0.82 -4.63
C THR A 98 9.24 -1.98 -3.72
N THR A 99 9.17 -3.19 -4.25
CA THR A 99 8.97 -4.39 -3.43
C THR A 99 10.07 -4.54 -2.38
N ASN A 100 9.69 -4.97 -1.17
CA ASN A 100 10.55 -5.09 0.01
C ASN A 100 11.08 -3.77 0.61
N LEU A 101 10.49 -2.63 0.27
CA LEU A 101 10.68 -1.43 1.09
C LEU A 101 10.03 -1.63 2.47
N ARG A 102 10.75 -1.24 3.52
CA ARG A 102 10.23 -1.26 4.90
C ARG A 102 9.14 -0.23 5.06
N THR A 103 8.08 -0.62 5.75
CA THR A 103 6.90 0.22 5.97
C THR A 103 6.40 0.14 7.41
N ASN A 104 5.73 1.20 7.84
CA ASN A 104 4.81 1.21 8.97
C ASN A 104 3.40 1.45 8.46
N ALA A 105 2.47 0.55 8.76
CA ALA A 105 1.05 0.71 8.49
C ALA A 105 0.37 1.35 9.70
N HIS A 106 -0.09 2.59 9.52
CA HIS A 106 -0.82 3.36 10.51
C HIS A 106 -2.32 3.18 10.27
N THR A 107 -3.01 2.56 11.22
CA THR A 107 -4.47 2.51 11.21
C THR A 107 -5.05 3.93 11.25
N ARG A 108 -6.24 4.09 10.67
CA ARG A 108 -6.98 5.34 10.65
C ARG A 108 -8.39 5.09 11.17
N GLU A 109 -9.15 6.16 11.35
CA GLU A 109 -10.56 6.10 11.72
C GLU A 109 -11.32 5.06 10.87
N ILE A 110 -12.35 4.45 11.46
CA ILE A 110 -13.18 3.44 10.81
C ILE A 110 -13.63 3.92 9.42
N GLY A 111 -13.57 3.02 8.44
CA GLY A 111 -13.90 3.30 7.04
C GLY A 111 -12.75 3.93 6.24
N ARG A 112 -11.62 4.25 6.87
CA ARG A 112 -10.42 4.74 6.17
C ARG A 112 -9.36 3.65 6.09
N ARG A 113 -8.77 3.52 4.89
CA ARG A 113 -7.61 2.64 4.70
C ARG A 113 -6.42 3.13 5.54
N PRO A 114 -5.58 2.19 6.03
CA PRO A 114 -4.32 2.52 6.69
C PRO A 114 -3.45 3.44 5.83
N LEU A 115 -2.76 4.38 6.49
CA LEU A 115 -1.68 5.14 5.89
C LEU A 115 -0.41 4.29 5.94
N ILE A 116 0.25 4.12 4.79
CA ILE A 116 1.51 3.39 4.68
C ILE A 116 2.64 4.41 4.67
N GLU A 117 3.42 4.43 5.73
CA GLU A 117 4.64 5.23 5.85
C GLU A 117 5.85 4.38 5.44
N LEU A 118 6.66 4.87 4.51
CA LEU A 118 7.91 4.24 4.12
C LEU A 118 9.03 4.62 5.10
N GLU A 119 9.95 3.69 5.34
CA GLU A 119 11.21 4.02 6.01
C GLU A 119 11.93 5.16 5.25
N PRO A 120 12.44 6.20 5.95
CA PRO A 120 12.93 7.44 5.32
C PRO A 120 14.33 7.26 4.68
N THR A 121 14.41 6.38 3.71
CA THR A 121 15.58 6.08 2.90
C THR A 121 15.73 7.07 1.73
N ASP A 122 16.77 6.88 0.91
CA ASP A 122 16.97 7.63 -0.34
C ASP A 122 16.21 7.03 -1.54
N HIS A 123 15.38 6.02 -1.31
CA HIS A 123 14.53 5.47 -2.37
C HIS A 123 13.61 6.57 -2.92
N PRO A 124 13.49 6.77 -4.25
CA PRO A 124 12.74 7.90 -4.81
C PRO A 124 11.29 7.99 -4.33
N LEU A 125 10.57 6.87 -4.21
CA LEU A 125 9.23 6.84 -3.63
C LEU A 125 9.18 7.34 -2.18
N ALA A 126 10.16 6.97 -1.34
CA ALA A 126 10.23 7.43 0.06
C ALA A 126 10.58 8.92 0.15
N VAL A 127 11.47 9.39 -0.74
CA VAL A 127 11.81 10.81 -0.88
C VAL A 127 10.58 11.62 -1.29
N GLU A 128 9.85 11.16 -2.30
CA GLU A 128 8.62 11.82 -2.76
C GLU A 128 7.55 11.82 -1.66
N GLN A 129 7.32 10.71 -0.95
CA GLN A 129 6.38 10.67 0.17
C GLN A 129 6.70 11.72 1.24
N ARG A 130 7.98 11.87 1.60
CA ARG A 130 8.44 12.80 2.63
C ARG A 130 8.40 14.25 2.18
N ASN A 131 8.83 14.53 0.95
CA ASN A 131 9.09 15.89 0.46
C ASN A 131 7.94 16.46 -0.38
N GLY A 132 7.00 15.60 -0.81
CA GLY A 132 5.98 15.94 -1.77
C GLY A 132 6.48 16.00 -3.21
N ILE A 133 5.54 16.20 -4.13
CA ILE A 133 5.76 16.27 -5.58
C ILE A 133 5.05 17.48 -6.19
N THR A 134 5.43 17.86 -7.40
CA THR A 134 4.76 18.90 -8.18
C THR A 134 3.59 18.33 -8.99
N PHE A 135 2.71 19.19 -9.51
CA PHE A 135 1.69 18.76 -10.46
C PHE A 135 2.28 18.17 -11.75
N ASP A 136 3.42 18.69 -12.23
CA ASP A 136 4.10 18.12 -13.40
C ASP A 136 4.53 16.67 -13.13
N ARG A 137 5.05 16.40 -11.93
CA ARG A 137 5.38 15.04 -11.51
C ARG A 137 4.15 14.12 -11.43
N VAL A 138 2.99 14.64 -10.98
CA VAL A 138 1.71 13.89 -11.03
C VAL A 138 1.34 13.51 -12.47
N ARG A 139 1.59 14.41 -13.45
CA ARG A 139 1.32 14.13 -14.86
C ARG A 139 2.26 13.06 -15.42
N GLU A 140 3.55 13.15 -15.12
CA GLU A 140 4.54 12.13 -15.50
C GLU A 140 4.15 10.75 -14.97
N ILE A 141 3.70 10.69 -13.70
CA ILE A 141 3.19 9.45 -13.09
C ILE A 141 1.99 8.91 -13.88
N ALA A 142 1.04 9.79 -14.24
CA ALA A 142 -0.16 9.37 -14.95
C ALA A 142 0.15 8.79 -16.34
N GLU A 143 1.06 9.42 -17.08
CA GLU A 143 1.53 8.94 -18.38
C GLU A 143 2.23 7.57 -18.25
N ALA A 144 3.10 7.42 -17.24
CA ALA A 144 3.81 6.16 -17.00
C ALA A 144 2.87 4.99 -16.67
N VAL A 145 1.84 5.22 -15.85
CA VAL A 145 0.86 4.18 -15.47
C VAL A 145 -0.03 3.77 -16.65
N GLN A 146 -0.47 4.71 -17.48
CA GLN A 146 -1.25 4.40 -18.68
C GLN A 146 -0.46 3.52 -19.65
N HIS A 147 0.81 3.85 -19.90
CA HIS A 147 1.65 3.06 -20.79
C HIS A 147 2.02 1.67 -20.24
N ALA A 148 2.03 1.49 -18.93
CA ALA A 148 2.20 0.17 -18.32
C ALA A 148 0.96 -0.72 -18.50
N GLY A 149 -0.25 -0.14 -18.50
CA GLY A 149 -1.51 -0.87 -18.71
C GLY A 149 -1.75 -1.31 -20.15
N ASP A 150 -1.18 -0.61 -21.13
CA ASP A 150 -1.29 -0.95 -22.57
C ASP A 150 -0.31 -2.04 -23.02
N ASN A 151 0.67 -2.42 -22.19
CA ASN A 151 1.70 -3.41 -22.48
C ASN A 151 1.51 -4.75 -21.71
N GLY A 152 0.33 -4.97 -21.11
CA GLY A 152 -0.02 -6.17 -20.34
C GLY A 152 -0.97 -7.11 -21.08
#